data_AF-A0A1C0SZ99-F1
#
_entry.id   AF-A0A1C0SZ99-F1
#
_cell.length_a   1.000
_cell.length_b   1.000
_cell.length_c   1.000
_cell.angle_alpha   90.00
_cell.angle_beta   90.00
_cell.angle_gamma   90.00
#
_symmetry.space_group_name_H-M   'P 1'
#
loop_
_entity.id
_entity.type
_entity.pdbx_description
1 polymer ?
#
loop_
_entity_poly.entity_id
_entity_poly.type
_entity_poly.pdbx_seq_one_letter_code
_entity_poly.pdbx_strand_id
1 'polypeptide(L)'
;MQPNKNQPSTTKALRSVLSDPADFRRLADQFISETVANMDDFDGFREYFGGSMKALTVVNSDEIDLVAKSPIERIFLRSLLLAFLKNDGLGLLVHPTFNDAASEVADFRVTLERFREMKAWFKEHKPTNDIATFLDDEMGRGKMSAEERRYCDELIFKYYYVPLDGSYHMSLQPRFPNVVASGKTVRPDIYFWMPTRPDINVVVECDGFAFHSDKEAFTRDRQRDRALKARGYDVLRFSGSEIFNDPVNSAHELATYLWERAR
;
A
#
# COMPACT_ATOMS: atom_id res chain seq x y z
N MET A 1 -19.11 4.79 -43.40
CA MET A 1 -19.63 4.45 -42.07
C MET A 1 -19.09 5.45 -41.07
N GLN A 2 -19.95 6.31 -40.51
CA GLN A 2 -19.54 7.18 -39.40
C GLN A 2 -19.39 6.32 -38.14
N PRO A 3 -18.29 6.44 -37.37
CA PRO A 3 -18.17 5.71 -36.11
C PRO A 3 -19.25 6.21 -35.14
N ASN A 4 -20.00 5.25 -34.59
CA ASN A 4 -21.10 5.45 -33.67
C ASN A 4 -20.60 6.18 -32.40
N LYS A 5 -21.03 7.44 -32.19
CA LYS A 5 -20.59 8.31 -31.09
C LYS A 5 -21.09 7.90 -29.69
N ASN A 6 -21.74 6.75 -29.55
CA ASN A 6 -22.40 6.31 -28.32
C ASN A 6 -21.76 5.10 -27.62
N GLN A 7 -20.60 4.60 -28.06
CA GLN A 7 -19.82 3.67 -27.23
C GLN A 7 -18.92 4.47 -26.27
N PRO A 8 -18.98 4.24 -24.94
CA PRO A 8 -18.03 4.86 -24.03
C PRO A 8 -16.61 4.46 -24.45
N SER A 9 -15.69 5.44 -24.51
CA SER A 9 -14.27 5.12 -24.73
C SER A 9 -13.81 4.07 -23.72
N THR A 10 -12.88 3.20 -24.11
CA THR A 10 -12.36 2.12 -23.25
C THR A 10 -11.95 2.63 -21.86
N THR A 11 -11.37 3.83 -21.81
CA THR A 11 -11.01 4.54 -20.57
C THR A 11 -12.22 4.95 -19.73
N LYS A 12 -13.34 5.39 -20.33
CA LYS A 12 -14.58 5.71 -19.60
C LYS A 12 -15.21 4.46 -19.02
N ALA A 13 -15.19 3.35 -19.76
CA ALA A 13 -15.67 2.06 -19.25
C ALA A 13 -14.81 1.57 -18.07
N LEU A 14 -13.49 1.64 -18.19
CA LEU A 14 -12.56 1.25 -17.12
C LEU A 14 -12.74 2.09 -15.85
N ARG A 15 -12.88 3.41 -15.97
CA ARG A 15 -13.12 4.28 -14.81
C ARG A 15 -14.42 3.94 -14.08
N SER A 16 -15.45 3.50 -14.80
CA SER A 16 -16.69 3.01 -14.18
C SER A 16 -16.42 1.77 -13.33
N VAL A 17 -15.72 0.78 -13.89
CA VAL A 17 -15.33 -0.46 -13.19
C VAL A 17 -14.47 -0.15 -11.96
N LEU A 18 -13.49 0.73 -12.09
CA LEU A 18 -12.62 1.11 -10.97
C LEU A 18 -13.32 1.95 -9.90
N SER A 19 -14.45 2.59 -10.21
CA SER A 19 -15.20 3.38 -9.23
C SER A 19 -16.11 2.52 -8.36
N ASP A 20 -16.66 1.44 -8.92
CA ASP A 20 -17.58 0.55 -8.21
C ASP A 20 -16.82 -0.57 -7.48
N PRO A 21 -17.03 -0.77 -6.16
CA PRO A 21 -16.31 -1.80 -5.40
C PRO A 21 -16.54 -3.24 -5.88
N ALA A 22 -17.75 -3.58 -6.30
CA ALA A 22 -18.06 -4.94 -6.75
C ALA A 22 -17.43 -5.23 -8.11
N ASP A 23 -17.49 -4.27 -9.03
CA ASP A 23 -16.84 -4.37 -10.33
C ASP A 23 -15.33 -4.41 -10.21
N PHE A 24 -14.74 -3.57 -9.35
CA PHE A 24 -13.31 -3.60 -9.06
C PHE A 24 -12.88 -4.96 -8.50
N ARG A 25 -13.62 -5.51 -7.53
CA ARG A 25 -13.30 -6.81 -6.94
C ARG A 25 -13.31 -7.93 -7.98
N ARG A 26 -14.31 -7.95 -8.88
CA ARG A 26 -14.37 -8.90 -10.00
C ARG A 26 -13.16 -8.77 -10.93
N LEU A 27 -12.74 -7.55 -11.23
CA LEU A 27 -11.55 -7.30 -12.06
C LEU A 27 -10.26 -7.74 -11.35
N ALA A 28 -10.11 -7.45 -10.06
CA ALA A 28 -8.97 -7.89 -9.27
C ALA A 28 -8.89 -9.43 -9.19
N ASP A 29 -10.02 -10.10 -9.00
CA ASP A 29 -10.09 -11.57 -9.01
C ASP A 29 -9.67 -12.17 -10.36
N GLN A 30 -9.97 -11.49 -11.48
CA GLN A 30 -9.48 -11.89 -12.81
C GLN A 30 -7.95 -11.78 -12.89
N PHE A 31 -7.37 -10.66 -12.45
CA PHE A 31 -5.91 -10.47 -12.43
C PHE A 31 -5.20 -11.53 -11.58
N ILE A 32 -5.75 -11.84 -10.39
CA ILE A 32 -5.22 -12.89 -9.52
C ILE A 32 -5.32 -14.25 -10.23
N SER A 33 -6.48 -14.57 -10.81
CA SER A 33 -6.70 -15.85 -11.49
C SER A 33 -5.75 -16.03 -12.68
N GLU A 34 -5.55 -14.99 -13.48
CA GLU A 34 -4.60 -15.00 -14.60
C GLU A 34 -3.16 -15.16 -14.12
N THR A 35 -2.76 -14.46 -13.06
CA THR A 35 -1.42 -14.59 -12.48
C THR A 35 -1.17 -16.01 -12.01
N VAL A 36 -2.10 -16.55 -11.21
CA VAL A 36 -2.02 -17.88 -10.61
C VAL A 36 -2.07 -19.00 -11.67
N ALA A 37 -2.84 -18.83 -12.75
CA ALA A 37 -2.92 -19.80 -13.84
C ALA A 37 -1.60 -19.96 -14.60
N ASN A 38 -0.77 -18.92 -14.63
CA ASN A 38 0.53 -18.92 -15.32
C ASN A 38 1.70 -19.38 -14.43
N MET A 39 1.44 -19.71 -13.15
CA MET A 39 2.47 -20.18 -12.23
C MET A 39 2.61 -21.69 -12.27
N ASP A 40 3.84 -22.18 -12.22
CA ASP A 40 4.09 -23.59 -11.89
C ASP A 40 3.56 -23.89 -10.49
N ASP A 41 2.91 -25.04 -10.33
CA ASP A 41 2.41 -25.46 -9.02
C ASP A 41 3.40 -26.45 -8.40
N PHE A 42 3.90 -26.07 -7.23
CA PHE A 42 4.80 -26.89 -6.43
C PHE A 42 4.17 -27.04 -5.05
N ASP A 43 3.82 -28.27 -4.67
CA ASP A 43 3.29 -28.61 -3.35
C ASP A 43 2.14 -27.70 -2.85
N GLY A 44 1.21 -27.35 -3.74
CA GLY A 44 0.04 -26.51 -3.41
C GLY A 44 0.34 -25.02 -3.25
N PHE A 45 1.56 -24.58 -3.59
CA PHE A 45 1.97 -23.18 -3.54
C PHE A 45 1.06 -22.28 -4.37
N ARG A 46 0.53 -22.75 -5.50
CA ARG A 46 -0.37 -21.97 -6.37
C ARG A 46 -1.64 -21.53 -5.63
N GLU A 47 -2.28 -22.46 -4.90
CA GLU A 47 -3.48 -22.16 -4.12
C GLU A 47 -3.18 -21.23 -2.95
N TYR A 48 -2.08 -21.52 -2.23
CA TYR A 48 -1.61 -20.68 -1.13
C TYR A 48 -1.32 -19.23 -1.57
N PHE A 49 -0.60 -19.07 -2.68
CA PHE A 49 -0.25 -17.76 -3.23
C PHE A 49 -1.49 -16.99 -3.69
N GLY A 50 -2.39 -17.65 -4.43
CA GLY A 50 -3.65 -17.05 -4.86
C GLY A 50 -4.56 -16.64 -3.69
N GLY A 51 -4.63 -17.45 -2.64
CA GLY A 51 -5.34 -17.13 -1.40
C GLY A 51 -4.73 -15.91 -0.69
N SER A 52 -3.40 -15.84 -0.62
CA SER A 52 -2.67 -14.71 -0.01
C SER A 52 -2.89 -13.40 -0.78
N MET A 53 -2.83 -13.45 -2.12
CA MET A 53 -3.14 -12.29 -2.97
C MET A 53 -4.58 -11.80 -2.74
N LYS A 54 -5.56 -12.71 -2.68
CA LYS A 54 -6.96 -12.35 -2.42
C LYS A 54 -7.14 -11.70 -1.05
N ALA A 55 -6.56 -12.28 0.00
CA ALA A 55 -6.64 -11.73 1.35
C ALA A 55 -6.04 -10.32 1.41
N LEU A 56 -4.84 -10.13 0.84
CA LEU A 56 -4.17 -8.84 0.82
C LEU A 56 -4.92 -7.80 -0.03
N THR A 57 -5.51 -8.21 -1.16
CA THR A 57 -6.32 -7.34 -2.01
C THR A 57 -7.55 -6.81 -1.28
N VAL A 58 -8.23 -7.67 -0.50
CA VAL A 58 -9.39 -7.26 0.31
C VAL A 58 -8.96 -6.23 1.34
N VAL A 59 -7.92 -6.52 2.14
CA VAL A 59 -7.39 -5.59 3.16
C VAL A 59 -7.04 -4.25 2.53
N ASN A 60 -6.29 -4.27 1.43
CA ASN A 60 -5.88 -3.05 0.75
C ASN A 60 -7.05 -2.25 0.19
N SER A 61 -8.04 -2.92 -0.42
CA SER A 61 -9.21 -2.27 -0.98
C SER A 61 -10.08 -1.64 0.10
N ASP A 62 -10.26 -2.32 1.23
CA ASP A 62 -11.08 -1.82 2.33
C ASP A 62 -10.46 -0.55 2.94
N GLU A 63 -9.14 -0.52 3.13
CA GLU A 63 -8.43 0.70 3.58
C GLU A 63 -8.52 1.84 2.56
N ILE A 64 -8.39 1.55 1.27
CA ILE A 64 -8.56 2.56 0.21
C ILE A 64 -9.98 3.12 0.21
N ASP A 65 -11.00 2.27 0.33
CA ASP A 65 -12.40 2.70 0.33
C ASP A 65 -12.79 3.48 1.58
N LEU A 66 -12.13 3.21 2.70
CA LEU A 66 -12.29 3.95 3.95
C LEU A 66 -11.70 5.36 3.88
N VAL A 67 -10.54 5.53 3.23
CA VAL A 67 -9.77 6.79 3.29
C VAL A 67 -9.93 7.66 2.04
N ALA A 68 -10.07 7.08 0.85
CA ALA A 68 -10.11 7.83 -0.42
C ALA A 68 -11.34 8.76 -0.48
N LYS A 69 -11.09 10.06 -0.59
CA LYS A 69 -12.12 11.11 -0.46
C LYS A 69 -12.78 11.46 -1.78
N SER A 70 -12.14 11.16 -2.91
CA SER A 70 -12.66 11.49 -4.25
C SER A 70 -12.72 10.28 -5.18
N PRO A 71 -13.66 10.28 -6.17
CA PRO A 71 -13.69 9.23 -7.19
C PRO A 71 -12.39 9.11 -7.98
N ILE A 72 -11.72 10.23 -8.27
CA ILE A 72 -10.46 10.25 -9.03
C ILE A 72 -9.34 9.59 -8.23
N GLU A 73 -9.23 9.93 -6.94
CA GLU A 73 -8.27 9.31 -6.01
C GLU A 73 -8.52 7.79 -5.90
N ARG A 74 -9.78 7.37 -5.76
CA ARG A 74 -10.14 5.94 -5.70
C ARG A 74 -9.76 5.20 -6.98
N ILE A 75 -10.07 5.77 -8.15
CA ILE A 75 -9.71 5.21 -9.45
C ILE A 75 -8.18 5.04 -9.54
N PHE A 76 -7.41 6.06 -9.16
CA PHE A 76 -5.96 6.03 -9.17
C PHE A 76 -5.39 4.92 -8.27
N LEU A 77 -5.84 4.86 -7.01
CA LEU A 77 -5.38 3.87 -6.04
C LEU A 77 -5.73 2.45 -6.46
N ARG A 78 -6.91 2.24 -7.05
CA ARG A 78 -7.30 0.93 -7.60
C ARG A 78 -6.54 0.57 -8.87
N SER A 79 -6.22 1.53 -9.73
CA SER A 79 -5.29 1.32 -10.84
C SER A 79 -3.90 0.91 -10.34
N LEU A 80 -3.41 1.51 -9.25
CA LEU A 80 -2.16 1.14 -8.61
C LEU A 80 -2.21 -0.28 -8.05
N LEU A 81 -3.28 -0.65 -7.35
CA LEU A 81 -3.47 -2.03 -6.87
C LEU A 81 -3.41 -3.05 -8.02
N LEU A 82 -4.09 -2.79 -9.14
CA LEU A 82 -4.05 -3.69 -10.30
C LEU A 82 -2.65 -3.78 -10.92
N ALA A 83 -1.88 -2.67 -10.92
CA ALA A 83 -0.50 -2.67 -11.38
C ALA A 83 0.38 -3.59 -10.51
N PHE A 84 0.20 -3.55 -9.18
CA PHE A 84 0.84 -4.49 -8.27
C PHE A 84 0.35 -5.93 -8.51
N LEU A 85 -0.97 -6.17 -8.56
CA LEU A 85 -1.50 -7.53 -8.79
C LEU A 85 -0.97 -8.20 -10.06
N LYS A 86 -0.72 -7.42 -11.11
CA LYS A 86 -0.17 -7.93 -12.37
C LYS A 86 1.32 -8.27 -12.31
N ASN A 87 2.12 -7.53 -11.53
CA ASN A 87 3.58 -7.60 -11.62
C ASN A 87 4.26 -8.09 -10.33
N ASP A 88 3.66 -7.80 -9.18
CA ASP A 88 4.15 -8.12 -7.84
C ASP A 88 2.95 -8.20 -6.87
N GLY A 89 2.20 -9.30 -6.96
CA GLY A 89 0.88 -9.44 -6.34
C GLY A 89 0.85 -9.42 -4.81
N LEU A 90 2.00 -9.53 -4.15
CA LEU A 90 2.17 -9.39 -2.70
C LEU A 90 2.98 -8.12 -2.34
N GLY A 91 3.35 -7.31 -3.34
CA GLY A 91 4.29 -6.20 -3.20
C GLY A 91 3.76 -4.93 -2.55
N LEU A 92 2.49 -4.89 -2.14
CA LEU A 92 1.86 -3.70 -1.55
C LEU A 92 0.94 -4.05 -0.39
N LEU A 93 1.16 -3.40 0.76
CA LEU A 93 0.28 -3.45 1.94
C LEU A 93 -0.18 -2.03 2.29
N VAL A 94 -1.49 -1.81 2.37
CA VAL A 94 -2.08 -0.53 2.79
C VAL A 94 -2.35 -0.54 4.29
N HIS A 95 -1.97 0.55 4.93
CA HIS A 95 -2.18 0.81 6.36
C HIS A 95 -3.19 1.94 6.55
N PRO A 96 -3.85 2.00 7.73
CA PRO A 96 -4.63 3.15 8.14
C PRO A 96 -3.84 4.46 8.07
N THR A 97 -4.56 5.58 8.12
CA THR A 97 -3.94 6.91 8.16
C THR A 97 -3.09 7.09 9.41
N PHE A 98 -1.81 7.41 9.20
CA PHE A 98 -0.88 7.71 10.28
C PHE A 98 -1.05 9.14 10.82
N ASN A 99 -1.05 9.28 12.15
CA ASN A 99 -1.10 10.57 12.84
C ASN A 99 0.28 11.19 13.02
N ASP A 100 1.30 10.35 13.15
CA ASP A 100 2.70 10.72 13.01
C ASP A 100 3.44 9.64 12.22
N ALA A 101 3.47 9.82 10.90
CA ALA A 101 4.01 8.79 10.01
C ALA A 101 5.47 8.44 10.27
N ALA A 102 6.29 9.40 10.73
CA ALA A 102 7.69 9.12 11.01
C ALA A 102 7.84 8.23 12.25
N SER A 103 7.09 8.55 13.32
CA SER A 103 7.11 7.80 14.57
C SER A 103 6.48 6.41 14.39
N GLU A 104 5.32 6.32 13.73
CA GLU A 104 4.61 5.05 13.52
C GLU A 104 5.42 4.05 12.66
N VAL A 105 6.15 4.54 11.63
CA VAL A 105 7.07 3.69 10.87
C VAL A 105 8.28 3.24 11.70
N ALA A 106 8.82 4.12 12.56
CA ALA A 106 9.92 3.75 13.44
C ALA A 106 9.50 2.67 14.45
N ASP A 107 8.35 2.84 15.09
CA ASP A 107 7.78 1.89 16.05
C ASP A 107 7.46 0.54 15.38
N PHE A 108 6.93 0.58 14.16
CA PHE A 108 6.71 -0.63 13.37
C PHE A 108 8.01 -1.40 13.12
N ARG A 109 9.10 -0.72 12.73
CA ARG A 109 10.39 -1.36 12.46
C ARG A 109 10.98 -2.01 13.72
N VAL A 110 10.88 -1.35 14.87
CA VAL A 110 11.30 -1.93 16.17
C VAL A 110 10.49 -3.19 16.48
N THR A 111 9.18 -3.13 16.27
CA THR A 111 8.30 -4.28 16.48
C THR A 111 8.64 -5.44 15.54
N LEU A 112 8.84 -5.15 14.25
CA LEU A 112 9.19 -6.18 13.27
C LEU A 112 10.52 -6.85 13.61
N GLU A 113 11.50 -6.10 14.12
CA GLU A 113 12.78 -6.68 14.54
C GLU A 113 12.62 -7.63 15.72
N ARG A 114 11.84 -7.25 16.74
CA ARG A 114 11.49 -8.16 17.85
C ARG A 114 10.77 -9.41 17.36
N PHE A 115 9.88 -9.27 16.38
CA PHE A 115 9.20 -10.40 15.76
C PHE A 115 10.17 -11.33 15.03
N ARG A 116 11.19 -10.79 14.36
CA ARG A 116 12.25 -11.59 13.72
C ARG A 116 13.11 -12.33 14.73
N GLU A 117 13.47 -11.67 15.83
CA GLU A 117 14.19 -12.32 16.94
C GLU A 117 13.38 -13.49 17.50
N MET A 118 12.08 -13.28 17.75
CA MET A 118 11.16 -14.34 18.18
C MET A 118 11.07 -15.48 17.15
N LYS A 119 10.94 -15.17 15.85
CA LYS A 119 10.91 -16.15 14.76
C LYS A 119 12.20 -16.96 14.69
N ALA A 120 13.35 -16.31 14.83
CA ALA A 120 14.66 -16.96 14.85
C ALA A 120 14.79 -17.90 16.04
N TRP A 121 14.44 -17.42 17.24
CA TRP A 121 14.43 -18.21 18.46
C TRP A 121 13.54 -19.45 18.34
N PHE A 122 12.31 -19.29 17.82
CA PHE A 122 11.35 -20.37 17.62
C PHE A 122 11.90 -21.45 16.68
N LYS A 123 12.53 -21.05 15.57
CA LYS A 123 13.14 -21.97 14.61
C LYS A 123 14.33 -22.74 15.21
N GLU A 124 15.12 -22.11 16.06
CA GLU A 124 16.28 -22.71 16.72
C GLU A 124 15.85 -23.71 17.80
N HIS A 125 14.93 -23.31 18.66
CA HIS A 125 14.53 -24.09 19.84
C HIS A 125 13.54 -25.20 19.50
N LYS A 126 12.87 -25.11 18.34
CA LYS A 126 11.92 -26.11 17.83
C LYS A 126 10.99 -26.63 18.92
N PRO A 127 10.21 -25.75 19.57
CA PRO A 127 9.22 -26.20 20.53
C PRO A 127 8.30 -27.24 19.87
N THR A 128 7.73 -28.13 20.68
CA THR A 128 6.89 -29.24 20.18
C THR A 128 5.61 -28.76 19.48
N ASN A 129 5.20 -27.53 19.78
CA ASN A 129 3.97 -26.92 19.30
C ASN A 129 4.27 -26.01 18.11
N ASP A 130 3.30 -25.85 17.20
CA ASP A 130 3.37 -24.82 16.16
C ASP A 130 3.37 -23.40 16.77
N ILE A 131 3.67 -22.40 15.95
CA ILE A 131 3.85 -21.01 16.41
C ILE A 131 2.57 -20.41 17.01
N ALA A 132 1.39 -20.78 16.51
CA ALA A 132 0.13 -20.26 17.04
C ALA A 132 -0.15 -20.85 18.42
N THR A 133 -0.03 -22.17 18.55
CA THR A 133 -0.20 -22.89 19.82
C THR A 133 0.83 -22.42 20.86
N PHE A 134 2.08 -22.19 20.45
CA PHE A 134 3.11 -21.63 21.32
C PHE A 134 2.73 -20.24 21.86
N LEU A 135 2.22 -19.35 21.02
CA LEU A 135 1.81 -18.02 21.48
C LEU A 135 0.59 -18.07 22.41
N ASP A 136 -0.34 -18.99 22.16
CA ASP A 136 -1.49 -19.21 23.06
C ASP A 136 -1.01 -19.69 24.45
N ASP A 137 -0.04 -20.59 24.50
CA ASP A 137 0.58 -21.05 25.74
C ASP A 137 1.29 -19.92 26.49
N GLU A 138 2.04 -19.07 25.79
CA GLU A 138 2.75 -17.92 26.39
C GLU A 138 1.77 -16.86 26.92
N MET A 139 0.65 -16.63 26.24
CA MET A 139 -0.48 -15.84 26.75
C MET A 139 -1.09 -16.48 28.00
N GLY A 140 -1.33 -17.79 28.00
CA GLY A 140 -1.83 -18.54 29.17
C GLY A 140 -0.88 -18.49 30.38
N ARG A 141 0.43 -18.33 30.13
CA ARG A 141 1.46 -18.12 31.16
C ARG A 141 1.57 -16.66 31.63
N GLY A 142 0.77 -15.75 31.08
CA GLY A 142 0.76 -14.33 31.45
C GLY A 142 1.94 -13.53 30.89
N LYS A 143 2.64 -14.04 29.87
CA LYS A 143 3.76 -13.32 29.24
C LYS A 143 3.34 -12.36 28.14
N MET A 144 2.08 -12.44 27.69
CA MET A 144 1.50 -11.49 26.75
C MET A 144 0.00 -11.30 27.04
N SER A 145 -0.50 -10.12 26.67
CA SER A 145 -1.93 -9.80 26.68
C SER A 145 -2.66 -10.35 25.46
N ALA A 146 -3.99 -10.41 25.53
CA ALA A 146 -4.83 -10.79 24.38
C ALA A 146 -4.76 -9.78 23.22
N GLU A 147 -4.38 -8.53 23.49
CA GLU A 147 -4.15 -7.53 22.45
C GLU A 147 -2.83 -7.78 21.72
N GLU A 148 -1.74 -7.99 22.46
CA GLU A 148 -0.45 -8.37 21.89
C GLU A 148 -0.55 -9.68 21.10
N ARG A 149 -1.30 -10.66 21.61
CA ARG A 149 -1.54 -11.92 20.91
C ARG A 149 -2.23 -11.73 19.55
N ARG A 150 -3.28 -10.90 19.49
CA ARG A 150 -3.98 -10.56 18.24
C ARG A 150 -3.06 -9.81 17.28
N TYR A 151 -2.22 -8.92 17.80
CA TYR A 151 -1.24 -8.23 16.98
C TYR A 151 -0.16 -9.18 16.43
N CYS A 152 0.24 -10.20 17.20
CA CYS A 152 1.11 -11.25 16.72
C CYS A 152 0.47 -12.07 15.58
N ASP A 153 -0.84 -12.31 15.56
CA ASP A 153 -1.51 -12.99 14.43
C ASP A 153 -1.29 -12.24 13.12
N GLU A 154 -1.45 -10.91 13.16
CA GLU A 154 -1.21 -10.04 11.99
C GLU A 154 0.24 -10.15 11.50
N LEU A 155 1.20 -10.11 12.43
CA LEU A 155 2.62 -10.21 12.08
C LEU A 155 3.00 -11.62 11.58
N ILE A 156 2.41 -12.67 12.14
CA ILE A 156 2.60 -14.05 11.67
C ILE A 156 2.09 -14.21 10.25
N PHE A 157 0.85 -13.79 9.99
CA PHE A 157 0.30 -13.89 8.66
C PHE A 157 1.18 -13.15 7.65
N LYS A 158 1.51 -11.88 7.93
CA LYS A 158 2.21 -10.99 6.99
C LYS A 158 3.72 -11.28 6.85
N TYR A 159 4.43 -11.63 7.93
CA TYR A 159 5.90 -11.71 7.95
C TYR A 159 6.45 -13.10 8.29
N TYR A 160 5.60 -14.05 8.69
CA TYR A 160 5.99 -15.46 8.80
C TYR A 160 5.53 -16.26 7.58
N TYR A 161 4.25 -16.18 7.22
CA TYR A 161 3.70 -16.97 6.12
C TYR A 161 3.87 -16.30 4.75
N VAL A 162 3.55 -15.00 4.61
CA VAL A 162 3.55 -14.25 3.33
C VAL A 162 4.88 -13.51 3.01
N PRO A 163 5.91 -13.69 3.85
CA PRO A 163 7.00 -12.71 4.14
C PRO A 163 6.99 -11.38 3.38
N LEU A 164 6.19 -10.42 3.85
CA LEU A 164 6.07 -9.05 3.31
C LEU A 164 7.24 -8.12 3.67
N ASP A 165 8.40 -8.64 4.06
CA ASP A 165 9.56 -7.84 4.49
C ASP A 165 10.09 -6.90 3.38
N GLY A 166 9.98 -7.33 2.13
CA GLY A 166 10.41 -6.60 0.94
C GLY A 166 9.28 -5.88 0.20
N SER A 167 8.06 -5.85 0.75
CA SER A 167 6.94 -5.19 0.09
C SER A 167 6.89 -3.69 0.43
N TYR A 168 6.25 -2.92 -0.45
CA TYR A 168 5.88 -1.55 -0.16
C TYR A 168 4.73 -1.52 0.85
N HIS A 169 4.89 -0.66 1.85
CA HIS A 169 3.82 -0.27 2.73
C HIS A 169 3.33 1.12 2.36
N MET A 170 2.02 1.32 2.35
CA MET A 170 1.38 2.57 1.96
C MET A 170 0.47 3.07 3.07
N SER A 171 0.54 4.35 3.43
CA SER A 171 -0.49 5.02 4.24
C SER A 171 -1.10 6.15 3.46
N LEU A 172 -2.43 6.25 3.53
CA LEU A 172 -3.20 7.31 2.87
C LEU A 172 -3.43 8.47 3.83
N GLN A 173 -3.30 9.68 3.29
CA GLN A 173 -3.49 10.95 3.99
C GLN A 173 -2.67 11.10 5.31
N PRO A 174 -1.42 10.58 5.39
CA PRO A 174 -0.65 10.56 6.61
C PRO A 174 -0.27 11.97 7.08
N ARG A 175 -0.02 12.14 8.37
CA ARG A 175 0.46 13.40 8.94
C ARG A 175 1.95 13.33 9.26
N PHE A 176 2.66 14.40 8.93
CA PHE A 176 4.07 14.60 9.28
C PHE A 176 4.19 15.82 10.21
N PRO A 177 3.89 15.68 11.50
CA PRO A 177 3.88 16.80 12.45
C PRO A 177 5.26 17.48 12.55
N ASN A 178 6.33 16.73 12.31
CA ASN A 178 7.70 17.22 12.38
C ASN A 178 8.18 17.92 11.09
N VAL A 179 7.38 17.93 10.03
CA VAL A 179 7.71 18.60 8.76
C VAL A 179 6.80 19.81 8.60
N VAL A 180 7.36 21.01 8.71
CA VAL A 180 6.63 22.28 8.64
C VAL A 180 7.03 23.04 7.38
N ALA A 181 6.03 23.46 6.61
CA ALA A 181 6.18 24.34 5.46
C ALA A 181 5.12 25.45 5.49
N SER A 182 5.53 26.68 5.20
CA SER A 182 4.63 27.86 5.25
C SER A 182 3.84 27.97 6.58
N GLY A 183 4.45 27.61 7.70
CA GLY A 183 3.82 27.66 9.04
C GLY A 183 2.77 26.57 9.31
N LYS A 184 2.64 25.55 8.45
CA LYS A 184 1.73 24.42 8.63
C LYS A 184 2.48 23.10 8.55
N THR A 185 2.01 22.10 9.29
CA THR A 185 2.50 20.73 9.19
C THR A 185 2.08 20.11 7.86
N VAL A 186 2.93 19.26 7.30
CA VAL A 186 2.69 18.61 6.02
C VAL A 186 1.78 17.38 6.20
N ARG A 187 0.82 17.24 5.28
CA ARG A 187 -0.06 16.07 5.14
C ARG A 187 -0.15 15.75 3.65
N PRO A 188 0.67 14.83 3.13
CA PRO A 188 0.55 14.41 1.75
C PRO A 188 -0.64 13.47 1.56
N ASP A 189 -0.95 13.16 0.30
CA ASP A 189 -2.03 12.24 -0.03
C ASP A 189 -1.62 10.79 0.19
N ILE A 190 -0.37 10.43 -0.13
CA ILE A 190 0.13 9.07 -0.01
C ILE A 190 1.57 9.07 0.50
N TYR A 191 1.90 8.12 1.37
CA TYR A 191 3.27 7.82 1.78
C TYR A 191 3.57 6.34 1.60
N PHE A 192 4.65 6.04 0.87
CA PHE A 192 5.23 4.72 0.71
C PHE A 192 6.52 4.59 1.51
N TRP A 193 6.68 3.45 2.15
CA TRP A 193 7.87 3.06 2.89
C TRP A 193 8.06 1.55 2.80
N MET A 194 9.21 1.06 3.24
CA MET A 194 9.50 -0.37 3.32
C MET A 194 9.96 -0.77 4.73
N PRO A 195 9.53 -1.93 5.25
CA PRO A 195 9.95 -2.38 6.57
C PRO A 195 11.46 -2.56 6.71
N THR A 196 12.10 -3.19 5.72
CA THR A 196 13.53 -3.53 5.72
C THR A 196 14.45 -2.46 5.15
N ARG A 197 13.89 -1.41 4.52
CA ARG A 197 14.66 -0.40 3.79
C ARG A 197 14.35 1.00 4.30
N PRO A 198 15.05 1.48 5.35
CA PRO A 198 14.85 2.82 5.91
C PRO A 198 15.09 3.97 4.95
N ASP A 199 15.84 3.74 3.88
CA ASP A 199 16.13 4.70 2.81
C ASP A 199 14.95 4.91 1.85
N ILE A 200 13.95 4.03 1.87
CA ILE A 200 12.78 4.10 1.00
C ILE A 200 11.68 4.90 1.70
N ASN A 201 11.51 6.15 1.27
CA ASN A 201 10.48 7.06 1.76
C ASN A 201 9.96 7.89 0.58
N VAL A 202 8.83 7.50 0.00
CA VAL A 202 8.26 8.16 -1.19
C VAL A 202 6.92 8.77 -0.82
N VAL A 203 6.76 10.06 -1.06
CA VAL A 203 5.53 10.80 -0.86
C VAL A 203 4.91 11.11 -2.22
N VAL A 204 3.60 10.93 -2.34
CA VAL A 204 2.83 11.27 -3.54
C VAL A 204 1.75 12.28 -3.19
N GLU A 205 1.64 13.29 -4.03
CA GLU A 205 0.59 14.31 -3.99
C GLU A 205 -0.24 14.21 -5.27
N CYS A 206 -1.55 14.18 -5.11
CA CYS A 206 -2.53 14.12 -6.18
C CYS A 206 -3.23 15.49 -6.27
N ASP A 207 -2.77 16.35 -7.17
CA ASP A 207 -3.30 17.71 -7.27
C ASP A 207 -4.73 17.64 -7.84
N GLY A 208 -5.76 17.85 -7.00
CA GLY A 208 -7.16 17.73 -7.42
C GLY A 208 -7.52 18.55 -8.66
N PHE A 209 -8.49 18.06 -9.45
CA PHE A 209 -8.92 18.61 -10.76
C PHE A 209 -9.43 20.06 -10.74
N ALA A 210 -9.60 20.66 -9.57
CA ALA A 210 -9.95 22.06 -9.42
C ALA A 210 -8.73 22.81 -8.89
N PHE A 211 -8.21 23.75 -9.67
CA PHE A 211 -8.11 25.17 -9.33
C PHE A 211 -7.05 25.82 -10.22
N HIS A 212 -7.39 27.00 -10.75
CA HIS A 212 -6.39 28.01 -11.08
C HIS A 212 -5.56 28.24 -9.81
N SER A 213 -4.45 27.51 -9.64
CA SER A 213 -3.53 27.72 -8.54
C SER A 213 -2.91 29.09 -8.75
N ASP A 214 -3.20 29.99 -7.83
CA ASP A 214 -2.51 31.27 -7.77
C ASP A 214 -1.01 31.06 -7.53
N LYS A 215 -0.22 32.10 -7.80
CA LYS A 215 1.25 32.03 -7.67
C LYS A 215 1.66 31.66 -6.24
N GLU A 216 0.84 32.02 -5.27
CA GLU A 216 1.00 31.74 -3.86
C GLU A 216 0.83 30.24 -3.55
N ALA A 217 -0.17 29.56 -4.11
CA ALA A 217 -0.34 28.11 -4.00
C ALA A 217 0.85 27.35 -4.55
N PHE A 218 1.28 27.69 -5.77
CA PHE A 218 2.46 27.09 -6.38
C PHE A 218 3.71 27.27 -5.50
N THR A 219 3.89 28.45 -4.92
CA THR A 219 5.02 28.74 -4.02
C THR A 219 4.95 27.90 -2.75
N ARG A 220 3.77 27.75 -2.14
CA ARG A 220 3.56 26.90 -0.95
C ARG A 220 3.86 25.43 -1.25
N ASP A 221 3.40 24.91 -2.38
CA ASP A 221 3.67 23.53 -2.80
C ASP A 221 5.17 23.28 -2.95
N ARG A 222 5.90 24.21 -3.59
CA ARG A 222 7.36 24.10 -3.71
C ARG A 222 8.09 24.21 -2.38
N GLN A 223 7.57 24.97 -1.41
CA GLN A 223 8.13 25.01 -0.06
C GLN A 223 7.92 23.67 0.66
N ARG A 224 6.73 23.07 0.53
CA ARG A 224 6.42 21.74 1.07
C ARG A 224 7.31 20.66 0.48
N ASP A 225 7.47 20.64 -0.85
CA ASP A 225 8.34 19.67 -1.53
C ASP A 225 9.78 19.77 -1.03
N ARG A 226 10.31 20.98 -0.84
CA ARG A 226 11.65 21.19 -0.29
C ARG A 226 11.76 20.73 1.16
N ALA A 227 10.74 21.00 1.99
CA ALA A 227 10.73 20.58 3.39
C ALA A 227 10.72 19.05 3.53
N LEU A 228 9.94 18.35 2.69
CA LEU A 228 9.94 16.90 2.60
C LEU A 228 11.29 16.37 2.08
N LYS A 229 11.80 16.88 0.96
CA LYS A 229 13.11 16.45 0.41
C LYS A 229 14.26 16.65 1.37
N ALA A 230 14.28 17.77 2.12
CA ALA A 230 15.29 18.03 3.14
C ALA A 230 15.28 17.00 4.30
N ARG A 231 14.21 16.21 4.43
CA ARG A 231 14.07 15.12 5.40
C ARG A 231 14.24 13.73 4.77
N GLY A 232 14.69 13.64 3.52
CA GLY A 232 14.95 12.38 2.83
C GLY A 232 13.73 11.73 2.19
N TYR A 233 12.63 12.46 2.02
CA TYR A 233 11.47 11.99 1.26
C TYR A 233 11.63 12.30 -0.22
N ASP A 234 11.47 11.30 -1.06
CA ASP A 234 11.21 11.50 -2.49
C ASP A 234 9.79 12.02 -2.66
N VAL A 235 9.57 12.98 -3.56
CA VAL A 235 8.25 13.62 -3.76
C VAL A 235 7.85 13.52 -5.23
N LEU A 236 6.73 12.85 -5.48
CA LEU A 236 6.08 12.73 -6.78
C LEU A 236 4.76 13.50 -6.75
N ARG A 237 4.40 14.12 -7.88
CA ARG A 237 3.14 14.85 -8.05
C ARG A 237 2.45 14.35 -9.30
N PHE A 238 1.16 14.04 -9.17
CA PHE A 238 0.30 13.72 -10.29
C PHE A 238 -0.85 14.71 -10.32
N SER A 239 -1.05 15.38 -11.45
CA SER A 239 -2.19 16.26 -11.61
C SER A 239 -3.48 15.45 -11.75
N GLY A 240 -4.58 16.04 -11.30
CA GLY A 240 -5.90 15.44 -11.44
C GLY A 240 -6.27 15.21 -12.89
N SER A 241 -5.75 16.02 -13.83
CA SER A 241 -5.94 15.79 -15.26
C SER A 241 -5.16 14.59 -15.78
N GLU A 242 -3.92 14.37 -15.32
CA GLU A 242 -3.15 13.16 -15.68
C GLU A 242 -3.90 11.92 -15.21
N ILE A 243 -4.29 11.91 -13.93
CA ILE A 243 -5.04 10.80 -13.34
C ILE A 243 -6.39 10.60 -14.02
N PHE A 244 -7.14 11.67 -14.30
CA PHE A 244 -8.46 11.57 -14.90
C PHE A 244 -8.43 11.07 -16.34
N ASN A 245 -7.42 11.50 -17.11
CA ASN A 245 -7.29 11.15 -18.53
C ASN A 245 -6.73 9.75 -18.71
N ASP A 246 -5.72 9.36 -17.93
CA ASP A 246 -5.14 8.02 -17.98
C ASP A 246 -4.67 7.55 -16.59
N PRO A 247 -5.60 7.02 -15.77
CA PRO A 247 -5.27 6.55 -14.43
C PRO A 247 -4.37 5.31 -14.44
N VAL A 248 -4.44 4.49 -15.51
CA VAL A 248 -3.62 3.29 -15.64
C VAL A 248 -2.16 3.68 -15.89
N ASN A 249 -1.93 4.61 -16.81
CA ASN A 249 -0.57 5.09 -17.07
C ASN A 249 0.01 5.80 -15.84
N SER A 250 -0.77 6.68 -15.19
CA SER A 250 -0.31 7.38 -13.97
C SER A 250 0.08 6.39 -12.86
N ALA A 251 -0.73 5.34 -12.65
CA ALA A 251 -0.46 4.31 -11.67
C ALA A 251 0.76 3.45 -12.06
N HIS A 252 0.91 3.14 -13.35
CA HIS A 252 2.05 2.40 -13.87
C HIS A 252 3.36 3.17 -13.72
N GLU A 253 3.36 4.49 -13.98
CA GLU A 253 4.52 5.36 -13.74
C GLU A 253 4.93 5.35 -12.27
N LEU A 254 3.96 5.49 -11.36
CA LEU A 254 4.21 5.40 -9.92
C LEU A 254 4.79 4.02 -9.53
N ALA A 255 4.16 2.93 -9.96
CA ALA A 255 4.62 1.58 -9.66
C ALA A 255 6.04 1.32 -10.19
N THR A 256 6.33 1.78 -11.41
CA THR A 256 7.65 1.67 -12.03
C THR A 256 8.70 2.43 -11.21
N TYR A 257 8.41 3.67 -10.82
CA TYR A 257 9.31 4.45 -9.95
C TYR A 257 9.59 3.70 -8.63
N LEU A 258 8.56 3.15 -8.01
CA LEU A 258 8.71 2.38 -6.77
C LEU A 258 9.63 1.17 -7.03
N TRP A 259 9.32 0.31 -7.99
CA TRP A 259 10.16 -0.87 -8.25
C TRP A 259 11.61 -0.55 -8.62
N GLU A 260 11.86 0.54 -9.35
CA GLU A 260 13.23 1.00 -9.66
C GLU A 260 13.98 1.46 -8.40
N ARG A 261 13.28 2.06 -7.44
CA ARG A 261 13.86 2.51 -6.18
C ARG A 261 14.18 1.35 -5.22
N ALA A 262 13.44 0.24 -5.34
CA ALA A 262 13.63 -0.97 -4.54
C ALA A 262 14.86 -1.80 -4.95
N ARG A 263 15.25 -1.73 -6.23
CA ARG A 263 16.45 -2.39 -6.79
C ARG A 263 17.73 -1.89 -6.16
#